data_AF-A0A7Y0F0G9-F1
#
_entry.id   AF-A0A7Y0F0G9-F1
#
_cell.length_a   1.000
_cell.length_b   1.000
_cell.length_c   1.000
_cell.angle_alpha   90.00
_cell.angle_beta   90.00
_cell.angle_gamma   90.00
#
_symmetry.space_group_name_H-M   'P 1'
#
loop_
_entity.id
_entity.type
_entity.pdbx_description
1 polymer ?
#
loop_
_entity_poly.entity_id
_entity_poly.type
_entity_poly.pdbx_seq_one_letter_code
_entity_poly.pdbx_strand_id
1 'polypeptide(L)'
;MADKVASYHQARLIVEKLEHGMPTSPEGGEDDEYYAVPMASGFVQYDDCAWFVNKKTGKAERLFSAPFAPAGPGSMYYRDMKSVSDDE
;
A
#
# COMPACT_ATOMS: atom_id res chain seq x y z
N MET A 1 -18.95 11.30 -0.09
CA MET A 1 -18.24 10.35 0.78
C MET A 1 -17.39 9.50 -0.16
N ALA A 2 -16.06 9.62 -0.11
CA ALA A 2 -15.22 8.71 -0.88
C ALA A 2 -15.36 7.32 -0.23
N ASP A 3 -15.69 6.33 -1.04
CA ASP A 3 -16.01 4.98 -0.58
C ASP A 3 -14.90 4.41 0.31
N LYS A 4 -15.29 3.92 1.48
CA LYS A 4 -14.42 3.18 2.40
C LYS A 4 -13.82 2.01 1.62
N VAL A 5 -12.50 1.88 1.59
CA VAL A 5 -11.83 0.75 0.96
C VAL A 5 -12.04 -0.46 1.86
N ALA A 6 -12.90 -1.37 1.40
CA ALA A 6 -13.40 -2.47 2.22
C ALA A 6 -12.52 -3.72 2.12
N SER A 7 -11.72 -3.86 1.07
CA SER A 7 -10.85 -5.02 0.85
C SER A 7 -9.47 -4.64 0.31
N TYR A 8 -8.52 -5.56 0.45
CA TYR A 8 -7.20 -5.42 -0.14
C TYR A 8 -7.25 -5.42 -1.68
N HIS A 9 -8.15 -6.20 -2.30
CA HIS A 9 -8.43 -6.12 -3.74
C HIS A 9 -8.69 -4.69 -4.23
N GLN A 10 -9.59 -3.97 -3.55
CA GLN A 10 -9.92 -2.60 -3.90
C GLN A 10 -8.70 -1.67 -3.73
N ALA A 11 -7.88 -1.90 -2.70
CA ALA A 11 -6.65 -1.14 -2.49
C ALA A 11 -5.67 -1.34 -3.65
N ARG A 12 -5.50 -2.59 -4.11
CA ARG A 12 -4.70 -2.93 -5.29
C ARG A 12 -5.17 -2.17 -6.54
N LEU A 13 -6.47 -2.25 -6.87
CA LEU A 13 -7.04 -1.57 -8.03
C LEU A 13 -6.84 -0.05 -8.01
N ILE A 14 -6.89 0.58 -6.83
CA ILE A 14 -6.61 2.02 -6.68
C ILE A 14 -5.16 2.32 -7.06
N VAL A 15 -4.22 1.54 -6.53
CA VAL A 15 -2.79 1.73 -6.79
C VAL A 15 -2.45 1.43 -8.25
N GLU A 16 -2.97 0.35 -8.83
CA GLU A 16 -2.78 0.01 -10.24
C GLU A 16 -3.27 1.14 -11.16
N LYS A 17 -4.42 1.76 -10.84
CA LYS A 17 -4.93 2.90 -11.60
C LYS A 17 -4.02 4.14 -11.52
N LEU A 18 -3.39 4.38 -10.37
CA LEU A 18 -2.47 5.49 -10.18
C LEU A 18 -1.13 5.26 -10.87
N GLU A 19 -0.65 4.02 -10.84
CA GLU A 19 0.60 3.58 -11.47
C GLU A 19 0.39 3.19 -12.95
N HIS A 20 -0.57 3.80 -13.64
CA HIS A 20 -0.81 3.63 -15.08
C HIS A 20 -1.03 2.18 -15.54
N GLY A 21 -1.61 1.34 -14.69
CA GLY A 21 -1.89 -0.08 -14.95
C GLY A 21 -0.73 -1.02 -14.62
N MET A 22 0.31 -0.55 -13.93
CA MET A 22 1.36 -1.45 -13.44
C MET A 22 0.80 -2.38 -12.35
N PRO A 23 1.03 -3.70 -12.45
CA PRO A 23 0.40 -4.66 -11.56
C PRO A 23 0.97 -4.59 -10.14
N THR A 24 0.09 -4.77 -9.17
CA THR A 24 0.43 -4.87 -7.74
C THR A 24 0.56 -6.32 -7.29
N SER A 25 1.29 -6.54 -6.20
CA SER A 25 1.43 -7.85 -5.58
C SER A 25 0.09 -8.34 -5.02
N PRO A 26 -0.27 -9.62 -5.22
CA PRO A 26 -1.43 -10.22 -4.55
C PRO A 26 -1.22 -10.34 -3.04
N GLU A 27 0.00 -10.19 -2.54
CA GLU A 27 0.32 -10.18 -1.11
C GLU A 27 0.75 -8.77 -0.68
N GLY A 28 0.32 -8.37 0.52
CA GLY A 28 0.64 -7.07 1.10
C GLY A 28 0.51 -7.06 2.62
N GLY A 29 0.24 -5.88 3.17
CA GLY A 29 0.04 -5.69 4.60
C GLY A 29 -1.20 -4.87 4.91
N GLU A 30 -1.71 -4.97 6.12
CA GLU A 30 -2.80 -4.13 6.61
C GLU A 30 -2.69 -3.81 8.10
N ASP A 31 -3.20 -2.64 8.48
CA ASP A 31 -3.49 -2.30 9.87
C ASP A 31 -4.89 -1.66 9.98
N ASP A 32 -5.22 -1.06 11.13
CA ASP A 32 -6.54 -0.47 11.36
C ASP A 32 -6.88 0.71 10.41
N GLU A 33 -5.87 1.31 9.78
CA GLU A 33 -6.00 2.55 9.02
C GLU A 33 -5.61 2.42 7.55
N TYR A 34 -4.67 1.53 7.21
CA TYR A 34 -4.08 1.44 5.88
C TYR A 34 -3.97 0.00 5.37
N TYR A 35 -4.02 -0.14 4.04
CA TYR A 35 -3.47 -1.27 3.31
C TYR A 35 -2.11 -0.88 2.74
N ALA A 36 -1.07 -1.67 3.00
CA ALA A 36 0.23 -1.60 2.34
C ALA A 36 0.19 -2.45 1.07
N VAL A 37 0.35 -1.81 -0.09
CA VAL A 37 0.21 -2.42 -1.42
C VAL A 37 1.57 -2.37 -2.12
N PRO A 38 2.38 -3.44 -2.07
CA PRO A 38 3.61 -3.49 -2.83
C PRO A 38 3.33 -3.69 -4.33
N MET A 39 4.22 -3.17 -5.17
CA MET A 39 4.20 -3.48 -6.61
C MET A 39 4.56 -4.96 -6.82
N ALA A 40 4.08 -5.56 -7.91
CA ALA A 40 4.45 -6.94 -8.24
C ALA A 40 5.98 -7.07 -8.40
N SER A 41 6.56 -8.21 -8.03
CA SER A 41 8.03 -8.43 -7.96
C SER A 41 8.79 -8.09 -9.25
N GLY A 42 8.17 -8.23 -10.42
CA GLY A 42 8.73 -7.85 -11.72
C GLY A 42 8.73 -6.35 -12.04
N PHE A 43 8.09 -5.54 -11.19
CA PHE A 43 7.88 -4.09 -11.35
C PHE A 43 8.35 -3.29 -10.13
N VAL A 44 9.07 -3.94 -9.21
CA VAL A 44 9.64 -3.30 -8.02
C VAL A 44 10.64 -2.24 -8.47
N GLN A 45 10.33 -0.98 -8.15
CA GLN A 45 11.30 0.09 -8.22
C GLN A 45 12.24 -0.06 -7.02
N TYR A 46 13.55 0.15 -7.19
CA TYR A 46 14.54 0.23 -6.10
C TYR A 46 14.32 1.50 -5.26
N ASP A 47 13.11 1.68 -4.75
CA ASP A 47 12.70 2.80 -3.94
C ASP A 47 12.31 2.27 -2.55
N ASP A 48 12.75 2.98 -1.52
CA ASP A 48 12.43 2.69 -0.12
C ASP A 48 10.95 3.00 0.20
N CYS A 49 10.20 3.53 -0.78
CA CYS A 49 8.79 3.85 -0.68
C CYS A 49 7.88 2.68 -1.10
N ALA A 50 6.77 2.49 -0.37
CA ALA A 50 5.66 1.62 -0.73
C ALA A 50 4.36 2.41 -0.83
N TRP A 51 3.37 1.85 -1.54
CA TRP A 51 2.03 2.44 -1.60
C TRP A 51 1.21 2.05 -0.38
N PHE A 52 0.55 3.03 0.22
CA PHE A 52 -0.37 2.84 1.35
C PHE A 52 -1.72 3.44 1.02
N VAL A 53 -2.78 2.64 1.09
CA VAL A 53 -4.15 3.08 0.82
C VAL A 53 -4.89 3.24 2.15
N ASN A 54 -5.30 4.47 2.45
CA ASN A 54 -6.09 4.73 3.64
C ASN A 54 -7.48 4.10 3.51
N LYS A 55 -7.84 3.23 4.46
CA LYS A 55 -9.11 2.47 4.44
C LYS A 55 -10.34 3.36 4.56
N LYS A 56 -10.22 4.50 5.25
CA LYS A 56 -11.35 5.42 5.51
C LYS A 56 -11.59 6.38 4.36
N THR A 57 -10.52 6.82 3.68
CA THR A 57 -10.62 7.87 2.65
C THR A 57 -10.41 7.36 1.23
N GLY A 58 -9.85 6.15 1.07
CA GLY A 58 -9.44 5.60 -0.23
C GLY A 58 -8.27 6.32 -0.88
N LYS A 59 -7.62 7.25 -0.17
CA LYS A 59 -6.43 7.93 -0.68
C LYS A 59 -5.23 6.98 -0.63
N ALA A 60 -4.57 6.80 -1.77
CA ALA A 60 -3.29 6.13 -1.83
C ALA A 60 -2.15 7.16 -1.71
N GLU A 61 -1.16 6.83 -0.90
CA GLU A 61 0.01 7.68 -0.62
C GLU A 61 1.29 6.83 -0.72
N ARG A 62 2.32 7.39 -1.34
CA ARG A 62 3.64 6.74 -1.43
C ARG A 62 4.46 7.18 -0.23
N LEU A 63 4.69 6.27 0.70
CA LEU A 63 5.34 6.53 1.99
C LEU A 63 6.53 5.59 2.18
N PHE A 64 7.49 5.98 3.02
CA PHE A 64 8.67 5.16 3.25
C PHE A 64 8.34 3.90 4.06
N SER A 65 8.89 2.77 3.63
CA SER A 65 8.66 1.44 4.22
C SER A 65 9.95 0.73 4.66
N ALA A 66 11.09 1.42 4.61
CA ALA A 66 12.41 0.89 4.95
C ALA A 66 13.01 1.55 6.20
N PRO A 67 13.93 0.87 6.93
CA PRO A 67 14.55 1.39 8.15
C PRO A 67 15.43 2.61 7.94
N PHE A 68 15.91 2.83 6.71
CA PHE A 68 16.78 3.95 6.35
C PHE A 68 16.02 5.26 6.11
N ALA A 69 14.68 5.22 6.16
CA ALA A 69 13.85 6.39 6.02
C ALA A 69 13.99 7.35 7.21
N PRO A 70 13.91 8.67 6.99
CA PRO A 70 13.89 9.63 8.08
C PRO A 70 12.69 9.36 9.00
N ALA A 71 12.96 9.21 10.31
CA ALA A 71 11.90 9.05 11.30
C ALA A 71 10.97 10.27 11.28
N GLY A 72 9.69 10.05 11.01
CA GLY A 72 8.72 11.12 10.85
C GLY A 72 7.37 10.63 10.30
N PRO A 73 6.38 11.52 10.16
CA PRO A 73 5.00 11.18 9.77
C PRO A 73 4.84 10.58 8.35
N GLY A 74 5.92 10.47 7.58
CA GLY A 74 5.96 9.80 6.28
C GLY A 74 6.63 8.42 6.29
N SER A 75 7.06 7.93 7.46
CA SER A 75 7.63 6.58 7.62
C SER A 75 6.58 5.63 8.19
N MET A 76 6.29 4.57 7.44
CA MET A 76 5.40 3.48 7.82
C MET A 76 6.17 2.27 8.35
N TYR A 77 7.51 2.33 8.40
CA TYR A 77 8.38 1.21 8.74
C TYR A 77 8.09 0.60 10.12
N TYR A 78 7.71 1.41 11.11
CA TYR A 78 7.43 0.96 12.48
C TYR A 78 5.97 0.53 12.71
N ARG A 79 5.12 0.54 11.67
CA ARG A 79 3.73 0.12 11.80
C ARG A 79 3.65 -1.40 11.78
N ASP A 80 2.89 -1.95 12.72
CA ASP A 80 2.62 -3.38 12.80
C ASP A 80 1.58 -3.78 11.75
N MET A 81 2.04 -3.97 10.51
CA MET A 81 1.20 -4.39 9.39
C MET A 81 1.04 -5.92 9.41
N LYS A 82 -0.19 -6.40 9.52
CA LYS A 82 -0.53 -7.82 9.38
C LYS A 82 -0.51 -8.20 7.91
N SER A 83 0.04 -9.36 7.59
CA SER A 83 0.01 -9.88 6.21
C SER A 83 -1.43 -10.07 5.73
N VAL A 84 -1.70 -9.60 4.52
CA VAL A 84 -2.97 -9.80 3.82
C VAL A 84 -2.69 -10.29 2.41
N SER A 85 -3.59 -11.13 1.89
CA SER A 85 -3.51 -11.68 0.55
C SER A 85 -4.83 -11.45 -0.17
N ASP A 86 -4.74 -11.23 -1.48
CA ASP A 86 -5.87 -11.12 -2.39
C ASP A 86 -6.12 -12.48 -3.04
N ASP A 87 -7.18 -13.16 -2.60
CA ASP A 87 -7.61 -14.47 -3.14
C ASP A 87 -8.70 -14.34 -4.23
N GLU A 88 -9.12 -13.10 -4.57
CA GLU A 88 -10.09 -12.77 -5.64
C GLU A 88 -9.42 -12.66 -7.02
#